data_AF-A0A8I0N126-F1
#
_entry.id   AF-A0A8I0N126-F1
#
_cell.length_a   1.000
_cell.length_b   1.000
_cell.length_c   1.000
_cell.angle_alpha   90.00
_cell.angle_beta   90.00
_cell.angle_gamma   90.00
#
_symmetry.space_group_name_H-M   'P 1'
#
loop_
_entity.id
_entity.type
_entity.pdbx_description
1 polymer ?
#
loop_
_entity_poly.entity_id
_entity_poly.type
_entity_poly.pdbx_seq_one_letter_code
_entity_poly.pdbx_strand_id
1 'polypeptide(L)'
;MRDYEALTLNEWYFITGVREGEYIKLYRNGELRGTEYVGNGSIADTSRRLRFATWEKSTLYSHSASVLDDVQIYSRALSETEIARLSQGGLFAKSTLQLCKSQLDSAELSISSLSTQIVNLRNLSNILENKVASLVNENDSLNKTISELTHTTQNQQQEITELENSNMLLLEESAQKDVHISTLNQEILNLKAELAALKGE
;
A
#
# COMPACT_ATOMS: atom_id res chain seq x y z
N MET A 1 -65.42 20.06 -4.02
CA MET A 1 -64.64 21.17 -4.60
C MET A 1 -63.36 20.52 -5.13
N ARG A 2 -63.15 20.46 -6.45
CA ARG A 2 -61.92 19.88 -7.02
C ARG A 2 -60.83 20.93 -6.85
N ASP A 3 -59.81 20.67 -6.02
CA ASP A 3 -58.65 21.55 -5.89
C ASP A 3 -57.83 21.46 -7.19
N TYR A 4 -57.98 22.45 -8.06
CA TYR A 4 -57.14 22.61 -9.24
C TYR A 4 -55.92 23.46 -8.84
N GLU A 5 -54.80 22.80 -8.60
CA GLU A 5 -53.51 23.50 -8.51
C GLU A 5 -53.09 23.89 -9.93
N ALA A 6 -53.10 25.20 -10.21
CA ALA A 6 -52.73 25.73 -11.51
C ALA A 6 -51.28 25.35 -11.86
N LEU A 7 -51.04 25.00 -13.13
CA LEU A 7 -49.69 24.79 -13.64
C LEU A 7 -48.96 26.14 -13.76
N THR A 8 -47.71 26.17 -13.34
CA THR A 8 -46.82 27.31 -13.53
C THR A 8 -46.27 27.29 -14.96
N LEU A 9 -46.22 28.47 -15.60
CA LEU A 9 -45.64 28.61 -16.93
C LEU A 9 -44.11 28.42 -16.88
N ASN A 10 -43.54 27.88 -17.96
CA ASN A 10 -42.11 27.64 -18.15
C ASN A 10 -41.46 26.64 -17.18
N GLU A 11 -42.23 25.71 -16.64
CA GLU A 11 -41.73 24.58 -15.85
C GLU A 11 -41.87 23.24 -16.60
N TRP A 12 -40.92 22.33 -16.35
CA TRP A 12 -41.03 20.95 -16.82
C TRP A 12 -41.95 20.15 -15.89
N TYR A 13 -42.93 19.48 -16.50
CA TYR A 13 -43.80 18.55 -15.80
C TYR A 13 -43.67 17.17 -16.40
N PHE A 14 -43.52 16.16 -15.54
CA PHE A 14 -43.61 14.77 -15.96
C PHE A 14 -45.07 14.32 -15.90
N ILE A 15 -45.69 14.10 -17.06
CA ILE A 15 -47.11 13.74 -17.16
C ILE A 15 -47.24 12.27 -17.57
N THR A 16 -48.11 11.52 -16.90
CA THR A 16 -48.42 10.14 -17.26
C THR A 16 -49.92 9.92 -17.30
N GLY A 17 -50.43 9.47 -18.45
CA GLY A 17 -51.78 8.95 -18.59
C GLY A 17 -51.76 7.43 -18.55
N VAL A 18 -52.60 6.82 -17.71
CA VAL A 18 -52.71 5.36 -17.59
C VAL A 18 -54.14 4.95 -17.82
N ARG A 19 -54.36 4.01 -18.74
CA ARG A 19 -55.65 3.34 -18.88
C ARG A 19 -55.58 1.96 -18.21
N GLU A 20 -56.42 1.76 -17.21
CA GLU A 20 -56.49 0.54 -16.40
C GLU A 20 -57.96 0.12 -16.28
N GLY A 21 -58.32 -0.97 -16.95
CA GLY A 21 -59.71 -1.43 -17.03
C GLY A 21 -60.66 -0.35 -17.56
N GLU A 22 -61.68 -0.01 -16.77
CA GLU A 22 -62.69 0.98 -17.12
C GLU A 22 -62.30 2.42 -16.73
N TYR A 23 -61.08 2.64 -16.24
CA TYR A 23 -60.64 3.94 -15.75
C TYR A 23 -59.44 4.49 -16.51
N ILE A 24 -59.38 5.82 -16.59
CA ILE A 24 -58.18 6.56 -16.96
C ILE A 24 -57.69 7.34 -15.74
N LYS A 25 -56.40 7.21 -15.45
CA LYS A 25 -55.70 7.91 -14.38
C LYS A 25 -54.71 8.89 -14.99
N LEU A 26 -54.59 10.09 -14.40
CA LEU A 26 -53.62 11.10 -14.78
C LEU A 26 -52.68 11.38 -13.60
N TYR A 27 -51.38 11.29 -13.85
CA TYR A 27 -50.32 11.59 -12.88
C TYR A 27 -49.52 12.81 -13.32
N ARG A 28 -49.08 13.62 -12.34
CA ARG A 28 -48.17 14.75 -12.53
C ARG A 28 -47.03 14.64 -11.53
N ASN A 29 -45.80 14.62 -12.04
CA ASN A 29 -44.55 14.47 -11.27
C ASN A 29 -44.53 13.20 -10.39
N GLY A 30 -45.19 12.13 -10.84
CA GLY A 30 -45.27 10.87 -10.09
C GLY A 30 -46.52 10.70 -9.22
N GLU A 31 -47.30 11.76 -9.01
CA GLU A 31 -48.47 11.75 -8.10
C GLU A 31 -49.79 11.73 -8.87
N LEU A 32 -50.77 10.95 -8.39
CA LEU A 32 -52.11 10.87 -8.98
C LEU A 32 -52.86 12.20 -8.82
N ARG A 33 -53.33 12.76 -9.93
CA ARG A 33 -54.12 14.01 -9.96
C ARG A 33 -55.60 13.78 -10.23
N GLY A 34 -55.95 12.66 -10.85
CA GLY A 34 -57.35 12.36 -11.13
C GLY A 34 -57.55 10.96 -11.70
N THR A 35 -58.76 10.46 -11.49
CA THR A 35 -59.26 9.21 -12.08
C THR A 35 -60.63 9.50 -12.67
N GLU A 36 -60.87 9.00 -13.88
CA GLU A 36 -62.12 9.17 -14.61
C GLU A 36 -62.61 7.81 -15.13
N TYR A 37 -63.91 7.52 -14.97
CA TYR A 37 -64.53 6.32 -15.52
C TYR A 37 -64.86 6.53 -17.00
N VAL A 38 -64.37 5.63 -17.85
CA VAL A 38 -64.55 5.68 -19.31
C VAL A 38 -65.19 4.41 -19.87
N GLY A 39 -65.52 3.45 -19.01
CA GLY A 39 -66.09 2.16 -19.38
C GLY A 39 -65.12 1.26 -20.16
N ASN A 40 -65.61 0.09 -20.54
CA ASN A 40 -64.81 -0.94 -21.24
C ASN A 40 -64.81 -0.79 -22.78
N GLY A 41 -65.04 0.41 -23.29
CA GLY A 41 -65.02 0.66 -24.74
C GLY A 41 -63.63 0.42 -25.34
N SER A 42 -63.55 -0.12 -26.56
CA SER A 42 -62.29 -0.16 -27.31
C SER A 42 -61.83 1.28 -27.61
N ILE A 43 -60.51 1.51 -27.65
CA ILE A 43 -59.97 2.79 -28.13
C ILE A 43 -60.46 2.97 -29.57
N ALA A 44 -61.30 3.97 -29.80
CA ALA A 44 -62.16 4.06 -30.98
C ALA A 44 -61.41 4.26 -32.30
N ASP A 45 -60.14 4.70 -32.26
CA ASP A 45 -59.38 4.98 -33.47
C ASP A 45 -57.89 4.67 -33.33
N THR A 46 -57.54 3.42 -33.56
CA THR A 46 -56.14 2.96 -33.62
C THR A 46 -55.54 3.09 -35.04
N SER A 47 -56.32 3.56 -36.02
CA SER A 47 -55.90 3.66 -37.42
C SER A 47 -55.25 5.00 -37.77
N ARG A 48 -55.44 6.00 -36.91
CA ARG A 48 -54.86 7.34 -37.08
C ARG A 48 -53.39 7.37 -36.71
N ARG A 49 -52.66 8.27 -37.37
CA ARG A 49 -51.28 8.61 -36.98
C ARG A 49 -51.30 9.23 -35.59
N LEU A 50 -50.41 8.74 -34.72
CA LEU A 50 -50.13 9.39 -33.44
C LEU A 50 -49.51 10.76 -33.70
N ARG A 51 -50.01 11.78 -33.01
CA ARG A 51 -49.53 13.14 -33.13
C ARG A 51 -49.37 13.76 -31.74
N PHE A 52 -48.35 14.59 -31.58
CA PHE A 52 -48.09 15.34 -30.35
C PHE A 52 -48.08 16.83 -30.65
N ALA A 53 -48.43 17.65 -29.65
CA ALA A 53 -48.39 19.12 -29.74
C ALA A 53 -49.11 19.73 -30.96
N THR A 54 -50.15 19.06 -31.48
CA THR A 54 -50.89 19.50 -32.67
C THR A 54 -52.37 19.11 -32.59
N TRP A 55 -53.23 19.85 -33.30
CA TRP A 55 -54.67 19.61 -33.34
C TRP A 55 -55.10 19.05 -34.70
N GLU A 56 -56.11 18.16 -34.71
CA GLU A 56 -56.50 17.36 -35.88
C GLU A 56 -56.93 18.19 -37.11
N LYS A 57 -57.56 19.35 -36.90
CA LYS A 57 -58.30 20.10 -37.95
C LYS A 57 -57.89 21.55 -38.19
N SER A 58 -56.79 22.06 -37.63
CA SER A 58 -56.47 23.48 -37.76
C SER A 58 -55.02 23.75 -38.14
N THR A 59 -54.85 24.52 -39.20
CA THR A 59 -53.60 25.21 -39.57
C THR A 59 -53.37 26.49 -38.76
N LEU A 60 -54.33 26.89 -37.92
CA LEU A 60 -54.33 28.17 -37.19
C LEU A 60 -53.87 28.07 -35.72
N TYR A 61 -53.76 26.86 -35.16
CA TYR A 61 -53.24 26.62 -33.80
C TYR A 61 -51.97 25.79 -33.86
N SER A 62 -50.93 26.36 -34.49
CA SER A 62 -49.57 25.89 -34.29
C SER A 62 -49.21 26.20 -32.84
N HIS A 63 -49.17 25.19 -31.97
CA HIS A 63 -48.69 25.32 -30.60
C HIS A 63 -47.16 25.38 -30.63
N SER A 64 -46.63 26.48 -31.17
CA SER A 64 -45.23 26.66 -31.61
C SER A 64 -44.19 26.74 -30.48
N ALA A 65 -44.56 26.41 -29.24
CA ALA A 65 -43.69 26.59 -28.07
C ALA A 65 -43.76 25.44 -27.05
N SER A 66 -44.48 24.36 -27.32
CA SER A 66 -44.47 23.20 -26.43
C SER A 66 -43.24 22.34 -26.70
N VAL A 67 -42.36 22.21 -25.72
CA VAL A 67 -41.25 21.26 -25.74
C VAL A 67 -41.66 19.96 -25.04
N LEU A 68 -41.29 18.83 -25.64
CA LEU A 68 -41.54 17.49 -25.11
C LEU A 68 -40.19 16.76 -25.07
N ASP A 69 -39.98 15.97 -24.04
CA ASP A 69 -38.80 15.12 -23.91
C ASP A 69 -39.20 13.77 -23.29
N ASP A 70 -38.38 12.74 -23.49
CA ASP A 70 -38.54 11.39 -22.93
C ASP A 70 -39.93 10.74 -23.13
N VAL A 71 -40.53 10.95 -24.29
CA VAL A 71 -41.86 10.41 -24.63
C VAL A 71 -41.82 8.89 -24.74
N GLN A 72 -42.61 8.22 -23.91
CA GLN A 72 -42.70 6.75 -23.82
C GLN A 72 -44.15 6.27 -23.88
N ILE A 73 -44.38 5.13 -24.54
CA ILE A 73 -45.69 4.50 -24.69
C ILE A 73 -45.59 3.03 -24.31
N TYR A 74 -46.51 2.57 -23.47
CA TYR A 74 -46.52 1.23 -22.93
C TYR A 74 -47.78 0.47 -23.38
N SER A 75 -47.64 -0.82 -23.68
CA SER A 75 -48.76 -1.72 -24.01
C SER A 75 -49.49 -2.26 -22.77
N ARG A 76 -49.16 -1.75 -21.58
CA ARG A 76 -49.73 -2.13 -20.29
C ARG A 76 -49.99 -0.90 -19.42
N ALA A 77 -50.86 -1.05 -18.43
CA ALA A 77 -50.96 -0.08 -17.34
C ALA A 77 -49.67 -0.10 -16.50
N LEU A 78 -49.11 1.07 -16.22
CA LEU A 78 -48.01 1.23 -15.28
C LEU A 78 -48.57 1.33 -13.85
N SER A 79 -47.85 0.73 -12.90
CA SER A 79 -48.14 0.89 -11.47
C SER A 79 -47.68 2.25 -10.94
N GLU A 80 -48.27 2.70 -9.83
CA GLU A 80 -47.90 3.97 -9.20
C GLU A 80 -46.41 4.06 -8.85
N THR A 81 -45.82 2.95 -8.39
CA THR A 81 -44.38 2.88 -8.07
C THR A 81 -43.49 3.04 -9.30
N GLU A 82 -43.90 2.46 -10.44
CA GLU A 82 -43.15 2.61 -11.69
C GLU A 82 -43.20 4.07 -12.18
N ILE A 83 -44.36 4.71 -12.08
CA ILE A 83 -44.57 6.11 -12.48
C ILE A 83 -43.75 7.04 -11.59
N ALA A 84 -43.73 6.82 -10.28
CA ALA A 84 -42.91 7.60 -9.35
C ALA A 84 -41.40 7.44 -9.60
N ARG A 85 -40.95 6.25 -10.02
CA ARG A 85 -39.54 6.04 -10.40
C ARG A 85 -39.20 6.74 -11.71
N LEU A 86 -40.08 6.65 -12.71
CA LEU A 86 -39.88 7.28 -14.02
C LEU A 86 -39.84 8.81 -13.90
N SER A 87 -40.69 9.42 -13.06
CA SER A 87 -40.71 10.88 -12.86
C SER A 87 -39.41 11.44 -12.28
N GLN A 88 -38.61 10.58 -11.63
CA GLN A 88 -37.32 10.92 -11.04
C GLN A 88 -36.13 10.52 -11.95
N GLY A 89 -36.35 9.70 -12.99
CA GLY A 89 -35.33 9.04 -13.80
C GLY A 89 -34.32 9.97 -14.49
N GLY A 90 -34.76 11.11 -15.02
CA GLY A 90 -33.88 12.11 -15.64
C GLY A 90 -32.89 12.76 -14.65
N LEU A 91 -33.20 12.73 -13.35
CA LEU A 91 -32.38 13.31 -12.29
C LEU A 91 -31.31 12.33 -11.76
N PHE A 92 -31.56 11.02 -11.83
CA PHE A 92 -30.68 9.98 -11.29
C PHE A 92 -29.43 9.69 -12.15
N ALA A 93 -29.52 9.80 -13.48
CA ALA A 93 -28.36 9.54 -14.34
C ALA A 93 -27.24 10.58 -14.14
N LYS A 94 -27.62 11.86 -13.95
CA LYS A 94 -26.67 12.97 -13.76
C LYS A 94 -25.95 12.90 -12.40
N SER A 95 -26.67 12.57 -11.33
CA SER A 95 -26.11 12.46 -9.99
C SER A 95 -25.18 11.25 -9.84
N THR A 96 -25.52 10.12 -10.46
CA THR A 96 -24.69 8.90 -10.42
C THR A 96 -23.37 9.09 -11.18
N LEU A 97 -23.41 9.75 -12.35
CA LEU A 97 -22.18 10.07 -13.11
C LEU A 97 -21.25 11.01 -12.35
N GLN A 98 -21.80 12.00 -11.65
CA GLN A 98 -21.02 12.93 -10.85
C GLN A 98 -20.36 12.24 -9.65
N LEU A 99 -21.06 11.30 -9.01
CA LEU A 99 -20.51 10.49 -7.93
C LEU A 99 -19.33 9.64 -8.44
N CYS A 100 -19.50 8.91 -9.54
CA CYS A 100 -18.44 8.10 -10.13
C CYS A 100 -17.21 8.93 -10.51
N LYS A 101 -17.40 10.15 -11.01
CA LYS A 101 -16.29 11.05 -11.33
C LYS A 101 -15.51 11.46 -10.09
N SER A 102 -16.19 11.83 -9.00
CA SER A 102 -15.51 12.17 -7.74
C SER A 102 -14.75 10.99 -7.14
N GLN A 103 -15.28 9.78 -7.28
CA GLN A 103 -14.60 8.55 -6.86
C GLN A 103 -13.34 8.30 -7.69
N LEU A 104 -13.40 8.51 -9.02
CA LEU A 104 -12.25 8.40 -9.90
C LEU A 104 -11.16 9.42 -9.54
N ASP A 105 -11.52 10.69 -9.37
CA ASP A 105 -10.58 11.76 -8.99
C ASP A 105 -9.88 11.42 -7.66
N SER A 106 -10.63 10.88 -6.68
CA SER A 106 -10.07 10.47 -5.38
C SER A 106 -9.12 9.27 -5.49
N ALA A 107 -9.40 8.33 -6.40
CA ALA A 107 -8.54 7.19 -6.67
C ALA A 107 -7.24 7.63 -7.35
N GLU A 108 -7.30 8.56 -8.30
CA GLU A 108 -6.12 9.12 -8.97
C GLU A 108 -5.18 9.82 -7.99
N LEU A 109 -5.72 10.62 -7.06
CA LEU A 109 -4.94 11.24 -5.99
C LEU A 109 -4.27 10.20 -5.08
N SER A 110 -5.00 9.13 -4.74
CA SER A 110 -4.48 8.03 -3.93
C SER A 110 -3.34 7.29 -4.64
N ILE A 111 -3.49 7.01 -5.94
CA ILE A 111 -2.46 6.38 -6.79
C ILE A 111 -1.21 7.26 -6.88
N SER A 112 -1.38 8.57 -7.06
CA SER A 112 -0.26 9.53 -7.08
C SER A 112 0.52 9.55 -5.76
N SER A 113 -0.20 9.55 -4.63
CA SER A 113 0.40 9.47 -3.30
C SER A 113 1.20 8.17 -3.10
N LEU A 114 0.59 7.03 -3.43
CA LEU A 114 1.25 5.72 -3.34
C LEU A 114 2.48 5.63 -4.25
N SER A 115 2.41 6.19 -5.46
CA SER A 115 3.54 6.23 -6.39
C SER A 115 4.73 6.99 -5.79
N THR A 116 4.46 8.11 -5.12
CA THR A 116 5.48 8.89 -4.41
C THR A 116 6.09 8.10 -3.25
N GLN A 117 5.27 7.41 -2.45
CA GLN A 117 5.75 6.57 -1.35
C GLN A 117 6.65 5.43 -1.85
N ILE A 118 6.29 4.79 -2.97
CA ILE A 118 7.10 3.73 -3.59
C ILE A 118 8.48 4.25 -4.00
N VAL A 119 8.55 5.43 -4.60
CA VAL A 119 9.84 6.04 -4.99
C VAL A 119 10.71 6.32 -3.74
N ASN A 120 10.11 6.86 -2.67
CA ASN A 120 10.82 7.10 -1.42
C ASN A 120 11.37 5.81 -0.80
N LEU A 121 10.57 4.73 -0.78
CA LEU A 121 11.00 3.43 -0.28
C LEU A 121 12.14 2.83 -1.10
N ARG A 122 12.10 2.95 -2.43
CA ARG A 122 13.20 2.52 -3.30
C ARG A 122 14.49 3.27 -3.01
N ASN A 123 14.42 4.58 -2.83
CA ASN A 123 15.58 5.39 -2.47
C ASN A 123 16.16 4.97 -1.12
N LEU A 124 15.31 4.70 -0.13
CA LEU A 124 15.74 4.22 1.18
C LEU A 124 16.39 2.83 1.10
N SER A 125 15.84 1.92 0.28
CA SER A 125 16.44 0.60 0.03
C SER A 125 17.85 0.72 -0.53
N ASN A 126 18.04 1.56 -1.55
CA ASN A 126 19.35 1.77 -2.16
C ASN A 126 20.38 2.34 -1.15
N ILE A 127 19.95 3.27 -0.29
CA ILE A 127 20.82 3.81 0.78
C ILE A 127 21.22 2.69 1.75
N LEU A 128 20.27 1.84 2.15
CA LEU A 128 20.52 0.74 3.07
C LEU A 128 21.47 -0.29 2.46
N GLU A 129 21.27 -0.68 1.20
CA GLU A 129 22.14 -1.59 0.46
C GLU A 129 23.58 -1.07 0.39
N ASN A 130 23.76 0.21 0.07
CA ASN A 130 25.08 0.84 0.07
C ASN A 130 25.72 0.85 1.46
N LYS A 131 24.93 1.09 2.52
CA LYS A 131 25.45 1.08 3.89
C LYS A 131 25.88 -0.32 4.32
N VAL A 132 25.11 -1.35 3.95
CA VAL A 132 25.47 -2.75 4.21
C VAL A 132 26.77 -3.11 3.49
N ALA A 133 26.91 -2.76 2.21
CA ALA A 133 28.14 -3.01 1.46
C ALA A 133 29.37 -2.34 2.11
N SER A 134 29.23 -1.10 2.58
CA SER A 134 30.29 -0.39 3.31
C SER A 134 30.69 -1.10 4.61
N LEU A 135 29.71 -1.59 5.38
CA LEU A 135 29.96 -2.29 6.64
C LEU A 135 30.63 -3.65 6.42
N VAL A 136 30.26 -4.37 5.34
CA VAL A 136 30.92 -5.62 4.95
C VAL A 136 32.39 -5.37 4.64
N ASN A 137 32.71 -4.35 3.84
CA ASN A 137 34.10 -4.01 3.50
C ASN A 137 34.92 -3.63 4.74
N GLU A 138 34.33 -2.88 5.68
CA GLU A 138 34.98 -2.52 6.95
C GLU A 138 35.26 -3.77 7.80
N ASN A 139 34.30 -4.68 7.89
CA ASN A 139 34.47 -5.94 8.62
C ASN A 139 35.55 -6.84 7.99
N ASP A 140 35.63 -6.90 6.67
CA ASP A 140 36.68 -7.65 5.96
C ASP A 140 38.07 -7.08 6.25
N SER A 141 38.20 -5.74 6.26
CA SER A 141 39.43 -5.07 6.65
C SER A 141 39.82 -5.37 8.10
N LEU A 142 38.86 -5.33 9.03
CA LEU A 142 39.09 -5.66 10.44
C LEU A 142 39.53 -7.11 10.61
N ASN A 143 38.88 -8.06 9.93
CA ASN A 143 39.25 -9.47 9.97
C ASN A 143 40.66 -9.73 9.44
N LYS A 144 41.08 -8.98 8.41
CA LYS A 144 42.46 -9.03 7.91
C LYS A 144 43.45 -8.55 8.98
N THR A 145 43.18 -7.41 9.61
CA THR A 145 44.03 -6.88 10.71
C THR A 145 44.09 -7.85 11.89
N ILE A 146 42.97 -8.47 12.28
CA ILE A 146 42.94 -9.49 13.34
C ILE A 146 43.83 -10.69 12.97
N SER A 147 43.78 -11.12 11.71
CA SER A 147 44.60 -12.24 11.23
C SER A 147 46.10 -11.90 11.29
N GLU A 148 46.47 -10.69 10.85
CA GLU A 148 47.85 -10.18 10.93
C GLU A 148 48.34 -10.12 12.37
N LEU A 149 47.54 -9.54 13.29
CA LEU A 149 47.87 -9.46 14.71
C LEU A 149 48.00 -10.85 15.34
N THR A 150 47.11 -11.79 14.99
CA THR A 150 47.17 -13.17 15.48
C THR A 150 48.49 -13.83 15.09
N HIS A 151 48.93 -13.64 13.84
CA HIS A 151 50.21 -14.16 13.38
C HIS A 151 51.39 -13.52 14.10
N THR A 152 51.38 -12.19 14.27
CA THR A 152 52.41 -11.49 15.06
C THR A 152 52.49 -12.00 16.49
N THR A 153 51.36 -12.19 17.16
CA THR A 153 51.32 -12.72 18.53
C THR A 153 51.85 -14.15 18.61
N GLN A 154 51.54 -15.00 17.63
CA GLN A 154 52.11 -16.37 17.57
C GLN A 154 53.63 -16.35 17.41
N ASN A 155 54.16 -15.49 16.54
CA ASN A 155 55.60 -15.36 16.33
C ASN A 155 56.30 -14.85 17.60
N GLN A 156 55.72 -13.86 18.28
CA GLN A 156 56.24 -13.36 19.56
C GLN A 156 56.21 -14.45 20.64
N GLN A 157 55.16 -15.27 20.69
CA GLN A 157 55.07 -16.37 21.66
C GLN A 157 56.12 -17.47 21.38
N GLN A 158 56.43 -17.74 20.11
CA GLN A 158 57.51 -18.64 19.73
C GLN A 158 58.88 -18.09 20.18
N GLU A 159 59.14 -16.80 19.92
CA GLU A 159 60.39 -16.14 20.34
C GLU A 159 60.55 -16.15 21.88
N ILE A 160 59.48 -15.89 22.63
CA ILE A 160 59.48 -16.01 24.10
C ILE A 160 59.84 -17.44 24.53
N THR A 161 59.23 -18.45 23.90
CA THR A 161 59.49 -19.86 24.23
C THR A 161 60.95 -20.25 23.94
N GLU A 162 61.53 -19.75 22.84
CA GLU A 162 62.94 -19.96 22.51
C GLU A 162 63.88 -19.31 23.54
N LEU A 163 63.57 -18.08 23.97
CA LEU A 163 64.32 -17.38 25.01
C LEU A 163 64.24 -18.09 26.36
N GLU A 164 63.05 -18.58 26.74
CA GLU A 164 62.85 -19.37 27.97
C GLU A 164 63.70 -20.65 27.95
N ASN A 165 63.69 -21.39 26.85
CA ASN A 165 64.52 -22.58 26.68
C ASN A 165 66.03 -22.27 26.76
N SER A 166 66.47 -21.19 26.12
CA SER A 166 67.87 -20.75 26.17
C SER A 166 68.29 -20.38 27.60
N ASN A 167 67.44 -19.66 28.33
CA ASN A 167 67.70 -19.28 29.71
C ASN A 167 67.78 -20.51 30.64
N MET A 168 66.93 -21.52 30.41
CA MET A 168 66.98 -22.80 31.15
C MET A 168 68.31 -23.55 30.93
N LEU A 169 68.82 -23.60 29.70
CA LEU A 169 70.12 -24.21 29.40
C LEU A 169 71.28 -23.48 30.09
N LEU A 170 71.24 -22.14 30.10
CA LEU A 170 72.26 -21.33 30.79
C LEU A 170 72.24 -21.54 32.31
N LEU A 171 71.06 -21.66 32.91
CA LEU A 171 70.92 -21.98 34.34
C LEU A 171 71.48 -23.37 34.66
N GLU A 172 71.25 -24.36 33.79
CA GLU A 172 71.80 -25.71 33.95
C GLU A 172 73.34 -25.71 33.84
N GLU A 173 73.90 -24.99 32.86
CA GLU A 173 75.35 -24.83 32.73
C GLU A 173 75.97 -24.13 33.95
N SER A 174 75.30 -23.10 34.48
CA SER A 174 75.73 -22.41 35.71
C SER A 174 75.74 -23.37 36.90
N ALA A 175 74.68 -24.16 37.07
CA ALA A 175 74.59 -25.15 38.15
C ALA A 175 75.69 -26.22 38.05
N GLN A 176 76.00 -26.68 36.83
CA GLN A 176 77.11 -27.62 36.60
C GLN A 176 78.48 -27.01 36.99
N LYS A 177 78.71 -25.74 36.65
CA LYS A 177 79.93 -25.01 37.04
C LYS A 177 80.04 -24.88 38.55
N ASP A 178 78.96 -24.57 39.25
CA ASP A 178 78.94 -24.49 40.72
C ASP A 178 79.30 -25.82 41.38
N VAL A 179 78.77 -26.95 40.86
CA VAL A 179 79.15 -28.30 41.31
C VAL A 179 80.63 -28.57 41.07
N HIS A 180 81.15 -28.22 39.89
CA HIS A 180 82.58 -28.41 39.56
C HIS A 180 83.49 -27.62 40.50
N ILE A 181 83.15 -26.36 40.79
CA ILE A 181 83.86 -25.51 41.75
C ILE A 181 83.84 -26.14 43.15
N SER A 182 82.69 -26.68 43.58
CA SER A 182 82.59 -27.37 44.87
C SER A 182 83.53 -28.58 44.96
N THR A 183 83.59 -29.41 43.91
CA THR A 183 84.50 -30.56 43.82
C THR A 183 85.97 -30.13 43.88
N LEU A 184 86.37 -29.12 43.09
CA LEU A 184 87.73 -28.57 43.12
C LEU A 184 88.11 -28.04 44.51
N ASN A 185 87.21 -27.33 45.17
CA ASN A 185 87.43 -26.84 46.53
C ASN A 185 87.63 -28.00 47.51
N GLN A 186 86.88 -29.10 47.37
CA GLN A 186 87.05 -30.29 48.18
C GLN A 186 88.40 -30.98 47.93
N GLU A 187 88.83 -31.09 46.67
CA GLU A 187 90.14 -31.62 46.30
C GLU A 187 91.28 -30.78 46.89
N ILE A 188 91.19 -29.44 46.81
CA ILE A 188 92.15 -28.53 47.42
C ILE A 188 92.23 -28.73 48.94
N LEU A 189 91.09 -28.92 49.61
CA LEU A 189 91.06 -29.21 51.05
C LEU A 189 91.75 -30.54 51.37
N ASN A 190 91.49 -31.58 50.59
CA ASN A 190 92.12 -32.90 50.76
C ASN A 190 93.66 -32.80 50.57
N LEU A 191 94.12 -32.16 49.49
CA LEU A 191 95.55 -31.94 49.23
C LEU A 191 96.24 -31.12 50.32
N LYS A 192 95.56 -30.08 50.85
CA LYS A 192 96.07 -29.31 51.99
C LYS A 192 96.22 -30.18 53.25
N ALA A 193 95.27 -31.08 53.51
CA ALA A 193 95.33 -32.02 54.63
C ALA A 193 96.48 -33.03 54.47
N GLU A 194 96.67 -33.59 53.28
CA GLU A 194 97.79 -34.49 52.96
C GLU A 194 99.15 -33.79 53.14
N LEU A 195 99.29 -32.55 52.63
CA LEU A 195 100.51 -31.77 52.77
C LEU A 195 100.81 -31.42 54.23
N ALA A 196 99.78 -31.21 55.06
CA ALA A 196 99.95 -31.01 56.50
C ALA A 196 100.44 -32.28 57.20
N ALA A 197 99.95 -33.46 56.81
CA ALA A 197 100.42 -34.75 57.33
C ALA A 197 101.90 -35.00 56.96
N LEU A 198 102.31 -34.69 55.72
CA LEU A 198 103.71 -34.84 55.27
C LEU A 198 104.70 -33.87 55.94
N LYS A 199 104.23 -32.71 56.42
CA LYS A 199 105.07 -31.72 57.12
C LYS A 199 105.16 -31.97 58.64
N GLY A 200 104.54 -33.04 59.13
CA GLY A 200 104.49 -33.46 60.52
C GLY A 200 104.98 -34.88 60.74
N GLU A 201 106.19 -35.19 60.26
CA GLU A 201 107.22 -36.01 60.91
C GLU A 201 108.52 -35.19 60.96
#